data_AF-D4XEM0-F1
#
_entry.id   AF-D4XEM0-F1
#
_cell.length_a   1.000
_cell.length_b   1.000
_cell.length_c   1.000
_cell.angle_alpha   90.00
_cell.angle_beta   90.00
_cell.angle_gamma   90.00
#
_symmetry.space_group_name_H-M   'P 1'
#
loop_
_entity.id
_entity.type
_entity.pdbx_description
1 polymer ?
#
loop_
_entity_poly.entity_id
_entity_poly.type
_entity_poly.pdbx_seq_one_letter_code
_entity_poly.pdbx_strand_id
1 'polypeptide(L)'
;ARIRVEDIEGPVMLLSGTDDGSWPSSLYSKMVQDKLAEVKHPYPVQWLDYENGGHSILFPYVPTTQLVYAHPVSGKISTSGGNPKDNARADQESWEGVKKFLDAAVKARAAATSHTGNAG
;
A
#
# COMPACT_ATOMS: atom_id res chain seq x y z
N ALA A 1 -20.73 0.84 1.05
CA ALA A 1 -20.25 2.24 1.23
C ALA A 1 -18.90 2.38 0.53
N ARG A 2 -18.53 3.58 0.02
CA ARG A 2 -17.24 3.84 -0.63
C ARG A 2 -16.49 4.95 0.12
N ILE A 3 -15.19 4.80 0.32
CA ILE A 3 -14.32 5.88 0.80
C ILE A 3 -14.16 6.92 -0.32
N ARG A 4 -14.36 8.20 -0.02
CA ARG A 4 -14.18 9.31 -0.97
C ARG A 4 -12.70 9.63 -1.12
N VAL A 5 -11.98 8.80 -1.87
CA VAL A 5 -10.53 8.98 -2.11
C VAL A 5 -10.21 10.26 -2.88
N GLU A 6 -11.17 10.79 -3.64
CA GLU A 6 -11.05 12.07 -4.33
C GLU A 6 -10.91 13.28 -3.38
N ASP A 7 -11.25 13.13 -2.10
CA ASP A 7 -11.12 14.19 -1.08
C ASP A 7 -9.72 14.19 -0.43
N ILE A 8 -8.80 13.32 -0.85
CA ILE A 8 -7.44 13.28 -0.29
C ILE A 8 -6.68 14.54 -0.73
N GLU A 9 -5.99 15.22 0.19
CA GLU A 9 -5.18 16.42 -0.09
C GLU A 9 -3.68 16.14 0.09
N GLY A 10 -3.18 15.10 -0.57
CA GLY A 10 -1.77 14.72 -0.48
C GLY A 10 -1.40 13.55 -1.38
N PRO A 11 -0.09 13.21 -1.44
CA PRO A 11 0.37 12.06 -2.19
C PRO A 11 -0.20 10.76 -1.60
N VAL A 12 -0.47 9.77 -2.47
CA VAL A 12 -1.04 8.48 -2.10
C VAL A 12 -0.09 7.37 -2.52
N MET A 13 0.16 6.41 -1.62
CA MET A 13 0.84 5.16 -1.94
C MET A 13 -0.09 4.00 -1.63
N LEU A 14 -0.22 3.08 -2.59
CA LEU A 14 -0.98 1.84 -2.48
C LEU A 14 0.00 0.67 -2.48
N LEU A 15 -0.24 -0.31 -1.61
CA LEU A 15 0.50 -1.57 -1.53
C LEU A 15 -0.53 -2.69 -1.57
N SER A 16 -0.34 -3.68 -2.45
CA SER A 16 -1.21 -4.87 -2.49
C SER A 16 -0.46 -6.11 -2.94
N GLY A 17 -1.01 -7.28 -2.63
CA GLY A 17 -0.59 -8.56 -3.17
C GLY A 17 -1.69 -9.16 -4.04
N THR A 18 -1.31 -9.76 -5.18
CA THR A 18 -2.28 -10.34 -6.12
C THR A 18 -2.91 -11.63 -5.64
N ASP A 19 -2.34 -12.25 -4.61
CA ASP A 19 -2.83 -13.47 -3.95
C ASP A 19 -3.22 -13.17 -2.49
N ASP A 20 -3.76 -11.99 -2.21
CA ASP A 20 -4.31 -11.65 -0.90
C ASP A 20 -5.49 -12.57 -0.57
N GLY A 21 -5.27 -13.48 0.39
CA GLY A 21 -6.25 -14.48 0.82
C GLY A 21 -7.36 -13.93 1.73
N SER A 22 -7.27 -12.67 2.14
CA SER A 22 -8.32 -12.01 2.91
C SER A 22 -9.27 -11.29 1.97
N TRP A 23 -8.77 -10.33 1.18
CA TRP A 23 -9.59 -9.42 0.37
C TRP A 23 -8.99 -9.27 -1.04
N PRO A 24 -9.77 -8.86 -2.07
CA PRO A 24 -9.24 -8.61 -3.40
C PRO A 24 -8.48 -7.27 -3.45
N SER A 25 -7.34 -7.19 -2.75
CA SER A 25 -6.59 -5.95 -2.50
C SER A 25 -6.08 -5.29 -3.78
N SER A 26 -5.57 -6.05 -4.76
CA SER A 26 -5.14 -5.47 -6.05
C SER A 26 -6.31 -4.84 -6.82
N LEU A 27 -7.51 -5.43 -6.75
CA LEU A 27 -8.71 -4.83 -7.34
C LEU A 27 -9.08 -3.52 -6.64
N TYR A 28 -9.06 -3.50 -5.31
CA TYR A 28 -9.38 -2.29 -4.55
C TYR A 28 -8.35 -1.18 -4.78
N SER A 29 -7.05 -1.51 -4.79
CA SER A 29 -5.99 -0.57 -5.15
C SER A 29 -6.18 0.00 -6.56
N LYS A 30 -6.51 -0.86 -7.53
CA LYS A 30 -6.85 -0.40 -8.89
C LYS A 30 -8.03 0.57 -8.89
N MET A 31 -9.10 0.28 -8.16
CA MET A 31 -10.26 1.18 -8.06
C MET A 31 -9.88 2.55 -7.48
N VAL A 32 -8.97 2.59 -6.50
CA VAL A 32 -8.45 3.85 -5.94
C VAL A 32 -7.60 4.59 -6.97
N GLN A 33 -6.65 3.90 -7.61
CA GLN A 33 -5.77 4.50 -8.62
C GLN A 33 -6.58 5.07 -9.80
N ASP A 34 -7.52 4.29 -10.34
CA ASP A 34 -8.39 4.70 -11.45
C ASP A 34 -9.20 5.93 -11.06
N LYS A 35 -9.77 5.95 -9.84
CA LYS A 35 -10.56 7.11 -9.39
C LYS A 35 -9.72 8.37 -9.23
N LEU A 36 -8.53 8.26 -8.65
CA LEU A 36 -7.61 9.41 -8.49
C LEU A 36 -7.12 9.92 -9.85
N ALA A 37 -6.89 9.04 -10.82
CA ALA A 37 -6.56 9.42 -12.19
C ALA A 37 -7.75 10.13 -12.88
N GLU A 38 -8.97 9.60 -12.74
CA GLU A 38 -10.21 10.17 -13.29
C GLU A 38 -10.43 11.62 -12.82
N VAL A 39 -10.25 11.89 -11.52
CA VAL A 39 -10.42 13.23 -10.95
C VAL A 39 -9.19 14.13 -11.12
N LYS A 40 -8.15 13.66 -11.81
CA LYS A 40 -6.88 14.38 -12.02
C LYS A 40 -6.27 14.84 -10.70
N HIS A 41 -6.19 13.93 -9.73
CA HIS A 41 -5.61 14.17 -8.41
C HIS A 41 -4.25 14.88 -8.55
N PRO A 42 -4.05 16.06 -7.91
CA PRO A 42 -2.90 16.91 -8.20
C PRO A 42 -1.61 16.44 -7.52
N TYR A 43 -1.69 15.44 -6.65
CA TYR A 43 -0.54 14.91 -5.93
C TYR A 43 -0.07 13.55 -6.51
N PRO A 44 1.20 13.16 -6.30
CA PRO A 44 1.70 11.87 -6.73
C PRO A 44 0.87 10.69 -6.21
N VAL A 45 0.55 9.75 -7.09
CA VAL A 45 -0.05 8.47 -6.74
C VAL A 45 0.90 7.36 -7.18
N GLN A 46 1.29 6.49 -6.25
CA GLN A 46 2.13 5.34 -6.51
C GLN A 46 1.41 4.06 -6.09
N TRP A 47 1.60 3.00 -6.85
CA TRP A 47 1.06 1.69 -6.51
C TRP A 47 2.14 0.63 -6.74
N LEU A 48 2.43 -0.14 -5.70
CA LEU A 48 3.22 -1.36 -5.78
C LEU A 48 2.28 -2.55 -5.60
N ASP A 49 2.14 -3.34 -6.66
CA ASP A 49 1.32 -4.55 -6.67
C ASP A 49 2.23 -5.77 -6.80
N TYR A 50 2.27 -6.59 -5.75
CA TYR A 50 3.20 -7.70 -5.65
C TYR A 50 2.56 -8.98 -6.17
N GLU A 51 3.03 -9.43 -7.33
CA GLU A 51 2.65 -10.73 -7.89
C GLU A 51 2.94 -11.85 -6.89
N ASN A 52 1.94 -12.70 -6.66
CA ASN A 52 1.93 -13.79 -5.68
C ASN A 52 2.14 -13.35 -4.22
N GLY A 53 2.02 -12.04 -3.94
CA GLY A 53 2.03 -11.51 -2.58
C GLY A 53 0.70 -11.78 -1.88
N GLY A 54 0.76 -12.13 -0.60
CA GLY A 54 -0.38 -12.30 0.27
C GLY A 54 -0.84 -11.01 0.95
N HIS A 55 -1.71 -11.17 1.93
CA HIS A 55 -2.34 -10.10 2.70
C HIS A 55 -1.33 -9.29 3.55
N SER A 56 -0.35 -9.97 4.13
CA SER A 56 0.60 -9.36 5.05
C SER A 56 1.80 -8.80 4.29
N ILE A 57 1.84 -7.47 4.14
CA ILE A 57 3.02 -6.71 3.71
C ILE A 57 3.54 -5.97 4.94
N LEU A 58 4.67 -6.44 5.48
CA LEU A 58 5.21 -6.08 6.79
C LEU A 58 6.61 -5.46 6.67
N PHE A 59 7.44 -5.68 7.69
CA PHE A 59 8.84 -5.29 7.70
C PHE A 59 9.71 -6.35 7.02
N PRO A 60 10.82 -5.97 6.38
CA PRO A 60 11.76 -6.94 5.84
C PRO A 60 12.28 -7.89 6.93
N TYR A 61 12.52 -9.14 6.54
CA TYR A 61 13.16 -10.17 7.37
C TYR A 61 12.34 -10.70 8.55
N VAL A 62 11.03 -10.42 8.60
CA VAL A 62 10.11 -11.13 9.50
C VAL A 62 9.73 -12.50 8.90
N PRO A 63 9.35 -13.50 9.71
CA PRO A 63 8.93 -14.80 9.18
C PRO A 63 7.71 -14.68 8.27
N THR A 64 7.83 -15.18 7.04
CA THR A 64 6.75 -15.20 6.03
C THR A 64 6.13 -16.58 5.85
N THR A 65 6.47 -17.54 6.71
CA THR A 65 6.06 -18.95 6.60
C THR A 65 4.73 -19.25 7.28
N GLN A 66 4.24 -18.35 8.15
CA GLN A 66 2.95 -18.51 8.81
C GLN A 66 1.83 -17.89 7.96
N LEU A 67 1.42 -18.63 6.93
CA LEU A 67 0.41 -18.17 5.97
C LEU A 67 -1.00 -18.63 6.32
N VAL A 68 -1.14 -19.59 7.22
CA VAL A 68 -2.41 -20.26 7.51
C VAL A 68 -2.74 -20.09 8.99
N TYR A 69 -3.96 -19.65 9.28
CA TYR A 69 -4.49 -19.55 10.64
C TYR A 69 -5.87 -20.20 10.71
N ALA A 70 -6.10 -20.96 11.79
CA ALA A 70 -7.43 -21.48 12.10
C ALA A 70 -8.21 -20.41 12.86
N HIS A 71 -9.43 -20.10 12.41
CA HIS A 71 -10.32 -19.23 13.16
C HIS A 71 -10.58 -19.85 14.54
N PRO A 72 -10.27 -19.15 15.65
CA PRO A 72 -10.16 -19.75 16.99
C PRO A 72 -11.47 -20.35 17.52
N VAL A 73 -12.61 -19.91 16.98
CA VAL A 73 -13.95 -20.37 17.38
C VAL A 73 -14.58 -21.33 16.35
N SER A 74 -14.26 -21.18 15.06
CA SER A 74 -14.97 -21.90 13.99
C SER A 74 -14.14 -23.02 13.37
N GLY A 75 -12.84 -23.08 13.68
CA GLY A 75 -11.90 -24.05 13.13
C GLY A 75 -11.65 -23.88 11.62
N LYS A 76 -12.30 -22.90 10.97
CA LYS A 76 -12.11 -22.65 9.55
C LYS A 76 -10.66 -22.22 9.29
N ILE A 77 -10.02 -22.92 8.38
CA ILE A 77 -8.68 -22.63 7.93
C ILE A 77 -8.77 -21.44 6.97
N SER A 78 -8.14 -20.33 7.35
CA SER A 78 -7.97 -19.14 6.53
C SER A 78 -6.50 -18.98 6.17
N THR A 79 -6.22 -18.51 4.96
CA THR A 79 -4.86 -18.20 4.51
C THR A 79 -4.72 -16.70 4.33
N SER A 80 -3.59 -16.13 4.70
CA SER A 80 -3.20 -14.78 4.26
C SER A 80 -2.91 -14.74 2.76
N GLY A 81 -2.70 -15.91 2.14
CA GLY A 81 -2.32 -16.04 0.75
C GLY A 81 -0.85 -15.71 0.48
N GLY A 82 -0.45 -15.84 -0.77
CA GLY A 82 0.92 -15.76 -1.25
C GLY A 82 1.78 -16.96 -0.89
N ASN A 83 3.09 -16.81 -1.07
CA ASN A 83 4.09 -17.81 -0.67
C ASN A 83 5.29 -17.15 0.05
N PRO A 84 6.09 -17.91 0.81
CA PRO A 84 7.12 -17.31 1.66
C PRO A 84 8.16 -16.46 0.91
N LYS A 85 8.52 -16.88 -0.31
CA LYS A 85 9.51 -16.19 -1.15
C LYS A 85 8.96 -14.85 -1.63
N ASP A 86 7.75 -14.84 -2.18
CA ASP A 86 7.15 -13.64 -2.74
C ASP A 86 6.70 -12.66 -1.65
N ASN A 87 6.24 -13.16 -0.50
CA ASN A 87 5.95 -12.31 0.66
C ASN A 87 7.23 -11.64 1.20
N ALA A 88 8.35 -12.37 1.28
CA ALA A 88 9.61 -11.79 1.73
C ALA A 88 10.14 -10.71 0.75
N ARG A 89 9.93 -10.92 -0.56
CA ARG A 89 10.22 -9.91 -1.58
C ARG A 89 9.31 -8.70 -1.43
N ALA A 90 8.01 -8.90 -1.25
CA ALA A 90 7.05 -7.82 -1.03
C ALA A 90 7.41 -6.98 0.21
N ASP A 91 7.78 -7.62 1.33
CA ASP A 91 8.23 -6.93 2.55
C ASP A 91 9.47 -6.06 2.29
N GLN A 92 10.47 -6.61 1.59
CA GLN A 92 11.70 -5.87 1.28
C GLN A 92 11.44 -4.67 0.35
N GLU A 93 10.78 -4.92 -0.78
CA GLU A 93 10.54 -3.90 -1.81
C GLU A 93 9.57 -2.81 -1.32
N SER A 94 8.53 -3.19 -0.57
CA SER A 94 7.57 -2.23 -0.01
C SER A 94 8.22 -1.31 1.01
N TRP A 95 9.08 -1.85 1.88
CA TRP A 95 9.81 -1.05 2.85
C TRP A 95 10.71 -0.01 2.20
N GLU A 96 11.44 -0.40 1.15
CA GLU A 96 12.23 0.54 0.37
C GLU A 96 11.36 1.59 -0.34
N GLY A 97 10.24 1.15 -0.93
CA GLY A 97 9.27 2.03 -1.59
C GLY A 97 8.67 3.07 -0.64
N VAL A 98 8.20 2.64 0.54
CA VAL A 98 7.60 3.50 1.56
C VAL A 98 8.60 4.54 2.06
N LYS A 99 9.86 4.16 2.34
CA LYS A 99 10.89 5.12 2.74
C LYS A 99 11.14 6.18 1.67
N LYS A 100 11.25 5.77 0.40
CA LYS A 100 11.44 6.71 -0.74
C LYS A 100 10.25 7.64 -0.90
N PHE A 101 9.03 7.09 -0.81
CA PHE A 101 7.78 7.85 -0.90
C PHE A 101 7.67 8.90 0.20
N LEU A 102 7.93 8.52 1.46
CA LEU A 102 7.86 9.43 2.60
C LEU A 102 8.93 10.54 2.52
N ASP A 103 10.16 10.21 2.17
CA ASP A 103 11.24 11.20 1.99
C ASP A 103 10.86 12.24 0.92
N ALA A 104 10.33 11.80 -0.23
CA ALA A 104 9.88 12.69 -1.29
C ALA A 104 8.69 13.56 -0.85
N ALA A 105 7.69 12.98 -0.18
CA ALA A 105 6.51 13.69 0.30
C ALA A 105 6.86 14.77 1.33
N VAL A 106 7.75 14.46 2.28
CA VAL A 106 8.21 15.42 3.31
C VAL A 106 9.00 16.56 2.68
N LYS A 107 9.92 16.27 1.75
CA LYS A 107 10.69 17.31 1.04
C LYS A 107 9.78 18.24 0.23
N ALA A 108 8.82 17.68 -0.51
CA ALA A 108 7.85 18.47 -1.27
C ALA A 108 7.01 19.39 -0.37
N ARG A 109 6.56 18.89 0.78
CA ARG A 109 5.81 19.69 1.76
C ARG A 109 6.66 20.83 2.33
N ALA A 110 7.91 20.56 2.70
CA ALA A 110 8.83 21.57 3.23
C ALA A 110 9.09 22.70 2.22
N ALA A 111 9.29 22.34 0.94
CA ALA A 111 9.47 23.32 -0.13
C ALA A 111 8.22 24.20 -0.34
N ALA A 112 7.02 23.63 -0.28
CA ALA A 112 5.78 24.40 -0.41
C ALA A 112 5.59 25.42 0.73
N THR A 113 5.99 25.05 1.95
CA THR A 113 5.90 25.94 3.13
C THR A 113 6.95 27.06 3.13
N SER A 114 8.14 26.84 2.56
CA SER A 114 9.17 27.90 2.47
C SER A 114 8.84 28.96 1.41
N HIS A 115 8.15 28.57 0.33
CA HIS A 115 7.71 29.51 -0.72
C HIS A 115 6.59 30.45 -0.25
N THR A 116 5.75 30.03 0.69
CA THR A 116 4.65 30.85 1.22
C THR A 116 5.11 31.84 2.29
N GLY A 117 6.25 31.60 2.94
CA GLY A 117 6.79 32.48 3.99
C GLY A 117 7.62 33.69 3.50
N ASN A 118 7.94 33.78 2.21
CA ASN A 118 8.84 34.80 1.66
C ASN A 118 8.13 35.90 0.85
N ALA A 119 6.80 35.99 0.96
CA ALA A 119 5.94 36.94 0.25
C ALA A 119 5.33 38.04 1.16
N GLY A 120 5.94 38.28 2.33
CA GLY A 120 5.53 39.29 3.30
C GLY A 120 6.56 40.39 3.51
#